data_AF-A0A1A9AJC2-F1
#
_entry.id   AF-A0A1A9AJC2-F1
#
_cell.length_a   1.000
_cell.length_b   1.000
_cell.length_c   1.000
_cell.angle_alpha   90.00
_cell.angle_beta   90.00
_cell.angle_gamma   90.00
#
_symmetry.space_group_name_H-M   'P 1'
#
loop_
_entity.id
_entity.type
_entity.pdbx_description
1 polymer ?
#
loop_
_entity_poly.entity_id
_entity_poly.type
_entity_poly.pdbx_seq_one_letter_code
_entity_poly.pdbx_strand_id
1 'polypeptide(L)'
;MVVNVLNNVKYYQIYYKIRDTFNSNNDNEYDEFLHQTDQTLRNICMYLIENYKNDYYMCPHSTGGNDCKEQCKYLNAWLNEKKAIYTSNGKCSFYNKLWEDYVDKLWYKLDKIMDNPNKCTRDDDSSNKNFPNDKFCVYCNMDPSEILSLTCTDKAYVNSCTTILTMTYVFSTLGNKIKNLIKNKIGISNNMDEKNKGELLIIPENDAISSLNRIYNLSYNSERH
;
A
#
# COMPACT_ATOMS: atom_id res chain seq x y z
N MET A 1 44.15 13.18 -1.49
CA MET A 1 42.71 13.08 -1.17
C MET A 1 42.48 11.71 -0.58
N VAL A 2 41.98 11.64 0.66
CA VAL A 2 41.59 10.36 1.27
C VAL A 2 40.19 10.04 0.77
N VAL A 3 40.07 8.98 -0.04
CA VAL A 3 38.78 8.44 -0.46
C VAL A 3 38.18 7.79 0.79
N ASN A 4 37.16 8.42 1.39
CA ASN A 4 36.40 7.83 2.48
C ASN A 4 35.44 6.79 1.90
N VAL A 5 35.97 5.62 1.55
CA VAL A 5 35.15 4.43 1.29
C VAL A 5 34.41 4.11 2.59
N LEU A 6 33.08 4.01 2.54
CA LEU A 6 32.31 3.57 3.70
C LEU A 6 32.73 2.12 4.02
N ASN A 7 33.02 1.81 5.29
CA ASN A 7 33.29 0.43 5.67
C ASN A 7 31.98 -0.39 5.64
N ASN A 8 32.08 -1.71 5.50
CA ASN A 8 30.93 -2.63 5.44
C ASN A 8 29.86 -2.38 6.53
N VAL A 9 30.31 -1.97 7.71
CA VAL A 9 29.43 -1.65 8.86
C VAL A 9 28.50 -0.48 8.56
N LYS A 10 28.99 0.57 7.88
CA LYS A 10 28.20 1.76 7.58
C LYS A 10 27.08 1.47 6.57
N TYR A 11 27.32 0.68 5.52
CA TYR A 11 26.24 0.29 4.60
C TYR A 11 25.16 -0.54 5.28
N TYR A 12 25.57 -1.46 6.16
CA TYR A 12 24.63 -2.21 6.97
C TYR A 12 23.79 -1.28 7.84
N GLN A 13 24.42 -0.31 8.50
CA GLN A 13 23.70 0.69 9.31
C GLN A 13 22.71 1.54 8.49
N ILE A 14 22.98 1.80 7.22
CA ILE A 14 22.06 2.53 6.33
C ILE A 14 20.81 1.68 6.05
N TYR A 15 20.99 0.49 5.46
CA TYR A 15 19.87 -0.29 4.94
C TYR A 15 19.09 -1.10 6.00
N TYR A 16 19.71 -1.37 7.15
CA TYR A 16 19.09 -2.08 8.27
C TYR A 16 18.66 -1.13 9.40
N LYS A 17 18.69 0.19 9.18
CA LYS A 17 18.16 1.17 10.12
C LYS A 17 16.68 0.90 10.39
N ILE A 18 16.30 0.79 11.67
CA ILE A 18 14.89 0.80 12.07
C ILE A 18 14.36 2.23 11.91
N ARG A 19 13.33 2.41 11.07
CA ARG A 19 12.73 3.70 10.78
C ARG A 19 11.46 3.91 11.61
N ASP A 20 11.35 5.11 12.16
CA ASP A 20 10.16 5.66 12.81
C ASP A 20 9.36 6.59 11.90
N THR A 21 9.97 7.00 10.78
CA THR A 21 9.45 7.98 9.83
C THR A 21 9.75 7.55 8.39
N PHE A 22 8.82 7.86 7.47
CA PHE A 22 8.87 7.49 6.06
C PHE A 22 8.59 8.72 5.19
N ASN A 23 9.62 9.51 4.92
CA ASN A 23 9.47 10.81 4.25
C ASN A 23 9.32 10.70 2.72
N SER A 24 9.75 9.58 2.13
CA SER A 24 9.73 9.33 0.68
C SER A 24 8.50 8.56 0.21
N ASN A 25 7.61 8.20 1.12
CA ASN A 25 6.37 7.47 0.86
C ASN A 25 5.14 8.39 0.71
N ASN A 26 5.35 9.70 0.57
CA ASN A 26 4.25 10.66 0.43
C ASN A 26 3.74 10.72 -1.02
N ASP A 27 2.51 11.23 -1.21
CA ASP A 27 1.87 11.59 -2.48
C ASP A 27 1.24 10.45 -3.32
N ASN A 28 0.87 9.33 -2.70
CA ASN A 28 0.18 8.19 -3.33
C ASN A 28 0.93 7.55 -4.53
N GLU A 29 2.15 8.00 -4.83
CA GLU A 29 2.94 7.63 -6.01
C GLU A 29 3.17 6.12 -6.09
N TYR A 30 3.25 5.47 -4.93
CA TYR A 30 3.57 4.05 -4.79
C TYR A 30 2.45 3.22 -4.17
N ASP A 31 1.25 3.77 -3.97
CA ASP A 31 0.14 3.10 -3.27
C ASP A 31 -0.21 1.75 -3.91
N GLU A 32 -0.08 1.62 -5.23
CA GLU A 32 -0.30 0.36 -5.95
C GLU A 32 0.64 -0.76 -5.53
N PHE A 33 1.83 -0.42 -5.01
CA PHE A 33 2.84 -1.36 -4.50
C PHE A 33 2.78 -1.54 -2.99
N LEU A 34 1.95 -0.78 -2.28
CA LEU A 34 1.79 -0.90 -0.83
C LEU A 34 0.63 -1.84 -0.52
N HIS A 35 0.96 -3.13 -0.39
CA HIS A 35 -0.04 -4.18 -0.20
C HIS A 35 -0.99 -3.88 0.98
N GLN A 36 -2.30 -4.00 0.75
CA GLN A 36 -3.28 -3.48 1.69
C GLN A 36 -3.38 -4.29 2.99
N THR A 37 -3.34 -5.61 2.91
CA THR A 37 -3.59 -6.51 4.06
C THR A 37 -2.34 -7.20 4.58
N ASP A 38 -1.41 -7.60 3.72
CA ASP A 38 -0.08 -8.08 4.11
C ASP A 38 0.81 -6.96 4.65
N GLN A 39 0.86 -6.83 5.97
CA GLN A 39 1.66 -5.83 6.67
C GLN A 39 3.17 -6.01 6.43
N THR A 40 3.66 -7.25 6.33
CA THR A 40 5.09 -7.52 6.14
C THR A 40 5.54 -7.05 4.76
N LEU A 41 4.79 -7.43 3.73
CA LEU A 41 5.05 -7.01 2.35
C LEU A 41 4.95 -5.49 2.21
N ARG A 42 3.89 -4.88 2.77
CA ARG A 42 3.73 -3.42 2.81
C ARG A 42 4.96 -2.74 3.42
N ASN A 43 5.41 -3.21 4.58
CA ASN A 43 6.56 -2.64 5.26
C ASN A 43 7.84 -2.80 4.42
N ILE A 44 8.07 -3.96 3.80
CA ILE A 44 9.21 -4.16 2.91
C ILE A 44 9.20 -3.14 1.77
N CYS A 45 8.06 -2.91 1.13
CA CYS A 45 7.91 -1.90 0.08
C CYS A 45 8.20 -0.48 0.59
N MET A 46 7.67 -0.09 1.76
CA MET A 46 7.93 1.22 2.36
C MET A 46 9.42 1.44 2.64
N TYR A 47 10.09 0.44 3.20
CA TYR A 47 11.53 0.48 3.45
C TYR A 47 12.32 0.53 2.14
N LEU A 48 11.90 -0.19 1.09
CA LEU A 48 12.54 -0.13 -0.21
C LEU A 48 12.48 1.28 -0.80
N ILE A 49 11.32 1.93 -0.73
CA ILE A 49 11.15 3.33 -1.19
C ILE A 49 12.10 4.26 -0.46
N GLU A 50 12.19 4.16 0.88
CA GLU A 50 13.11 4.99 1.67
C GLU A 50 14.57 4.71 1.32
N ASN A 51 14.98 3.44 1.34
CA ASN A 51 16.34 3.03 1.07
C ASN A 51 16.78 3.40 -0.36
N TYR A 52 15.85 3.41 -1.31
CA TYR A 52 16.14 3.82 -2.68
C TYR A 52 16.17 5.34 -2.82
N LYS A 53 15.10 6.07 -2.43
CA LYS A 53 14.97 7.52 -2.69
C LYS A 53 15.82 8.39 -1.76
N ASN A 54 15.95 8.02 -0.49
CA ASN A 54 16.72 8.83 0.47
C ASN A 54 18.20 8.47 0.48
N ASP A 55 18.53 7.18 0.37
CA ASP A 55 19.92 6.74 0.51
C ASP A 55 20.59 6.54 -0.85
N TYR A 56 20.05 5.66 -1.71
CA TYR A 56 20.70 5.32 -2.98
C TYR A 56 20.65 6.44 -4.03
N TYR A 57 19.48 7.06 -4.26
CA TYR A 57 19.27 8.09 -5.28
C TYR A 57 20.19 9.29 -5.10
N MET A 58 20.52 9.64 -3.85
CA MET A 58 21.42 10.75 -3.52
C MET A 58 22.90 10.40 -3.74
N CYS A 59 23.24 9.12 -3.91
CA CYS A 59 24.63 8.67 -4.00
C CYS A 59 25.44 9.33 -5.13
N PRO A 60 24.95 9.43 -6.39
CA PRO A 60 25.71 10.05 -7.48
C PRO A 60 26.03 11.53 -7.24
N HIS A 61 25.25 12.20 -6.39
CA HIS A 61 25.40 13.61 -6.05
C HIS A 61 26.29 13.85 -4.82
N SER A 62 26.73 12.78 -4.14
CA SER A 62 27.59 12.88 -2.97
C SER A 62 29.07 13.09 -3.37
N THR A 63 29.80 13.86 -2.55
CA THR A 63 31.23 14.12 -2.73
C THR A 63 32.06 12.85 -2.50
N GLY A 64 32.20 12.05 -3.56
CA GLY A 64 32.97 10.81 -3.54
C GLY A 64 32.35 9.64 -4.30
N GLY A 65 31.46 9.88 -5.29
CA GLY A 65 30.60 8.95 -6.05
C GLY A 65 31.14 7.59 -6.55
N ASN A 66 32.35 7.19 -6.19
CA ASN A 66 32.90 5.84 -6.30
C ASN A 66 32.18 4.79 -5.42
N ASP A 67 31.23 5.21 -4.57
CA ASP A 67 30.60 4.34 -3.57
C ASP A 67 29.24 3.74 -4.00
N CYS A 68 28.64 4.24 -5.08
CA CYS A 68 27.27 3.87 -5.45
C CYS A 68 27.16 2.42 -5.91
N LYS A 69 28.24 1.86 -6.47
CA LYS A 69 28.28 0.44 -6.82
C LYS A 69 28.20 -0.44 -5.58
N GLU A 70 28.92 -0.10 -4.51
CA GLU A 70 28.84 -0.85 -3.26
C GLU A 70 27.49 -0.60 -2.57
N GLN A 71 26.98 0.63 -2.55
CA GLN A 71 25.63 0.90 -2.04
C GLN A 71 24.55 0.07 -2.75
N CYS A 72 24.56 0.03 -4.08
CA CYS A 72 23.65 -0.79 -4.87
C CYS A 72 23.76 -2.29 -4.52
N LYS A 73 24.97 -2.79 -4.32
CA LYS A 73 25.22 -4.18 -3.89
C LYS A 73 24.64 -4.47 -2.51
N TYR A 74 24.80 -3.57 -1.55
CA TYR A 74 24.22 -3.72 -0.21
C TYR A 74 22.69 -3.59 -0.22
N LEU A 75 22.14 -2.70 -1.04
CA LEU A 75 20.69 -2.59 -1.23
C LEU A 75 20.10 -3.87 -1.83
N ASN A 76 20.75 -4.44 -2.85
CA ASN A 76 20.38 -5.74 -3.40
C ASN A 76 20.49 -6.86 -2.37
N ALA A 77 21.58 -6.90 -1.59
CA ALA A 77 21.77 -7.90 -0.54
C ALA A 77 20.67 -7.82 0.53
N TRP A 78 20.32 -6.61 0.97
CA TRP A 78 19.20 -6.37 1.88
C TRP A 78 17.88 -6.87 1.27
N LEU A 79 17.60 -6.52 0.01
CA LEU A 79 16.36 -6.92 -0.63
C LEU A 79 16.28 -8.44 -0.86
N ASN A 80 17.39 -9.08 -1.21
CA ASN A 80 17.51 -10.53 -1.34
C ASN A 80 17.28 -11.25 0.00
N GLU A 81 17.77 -10.68 1.12
CA GLU A 81 17.46 -11.21 2.46
C GLU A 81 15.96 -11.15 2.74
N LYS A 82 15.31 -10.01 2.43
CA LYS A 82 13.86 -9.87 2.64
C LYS A 82 13.06 -10.82 1.75
N LYS A 83 13.48 -11.01 0.49
CA LYS A 83 12.90 -12.00 -0.43
C LYS A 83 13.00 -13.40 0.16
N ALA A 84 14.20 -13.81 0.57
CA ALA A 84 14.46 -15.10 1.16
C ALA A 84 13.56 -15.41 2.37
N ILE A 85 13.41 -14.45 3.28
CA ILE A 85 12.56 -14.57 4.47
C ILE A 85 11.08 -14.69 4.05
N TYR A 86 10.61 -13.81 3.18
CA TYR A 86 9.20 -13.73 2.81
C TYR A 86 8.74 -14.91 1.94
N THR A 87 9.59 -15.42 1.06
CA THR A 87 9.21 -16.43 0.05
C THR A 87 9.75 -17.83 0.35
N SER A 88 10.31 -18.06 1.55
CA SER A 88 10.98 -19.32 1.89
C SER A 88 12.09 -19.69 0.90
N ASN A 89 13.05 -18.78 0.70
CA ASN A 89 14.11 -18.87 -0.33
C ASN A 89 13.56 -19.14 -1.74
N GLY A 90 12.46 -18.49 -2.12
CA GLY A 90 11.84 -18.64 -3.43
C GLY A 90 11.13 -19.98 -3.64
N LYS A 91 10.96 -20.81 -2.61
CA LYS A 91 10.28 -22.10 -2.74
C LYS A 91 8.76 -22.02 -2.56
N CYS A 92 8.26 -20.85 -2.18
CA CYS A 92 6.84 -20.66 -1.89
C CYS A 92 6.10 -19.93 -3.00
N SER A 93 5.29 -20.66 -3.79
CA SER A 93 4.68 -20.12 -5.01
C SER A 93 3.73 -18.95 -4.73
N PHE A 94 2.90 -19.03 -3.70
CA PHE A 94 1.99 -17.95 -3.33
C PHE A 94 2.74 -16.65 -2.98
N TYR A 95 3.71 -16.73 -2.07
CA TYR A 95 4.48 -15.55 -1.65
C TYR A 95 5.44 -15.05 -2.74
N ASN A 96 5.93 -15.92 -3.64
CA ASN A 96 6.68 -15.50 -4.83
C ASN A 96 5.83 -14.59 -5.72
N LYS A 97 4.57 -14.96 -5.97
CA LYS A 97 3.67 -14.14 -6.79
C LYS A 97 3.45 -12.77 -6.16
N LEU A 98 3.19 -12.73 -4.85
CA LEU A 98 3.07 -11.46 -4.13
C LEU A 98 4.36 -10.63 -4.19
N TRP A 99 5.52 -11.27 -4.08
CA TRP A 99 6.81 -10.58 -4.21
C TRP A 99 6.99 -9.96 -5.60
N GLU A 100 6.73 -10.72 -6.66
CA GLU A 100 6.81 -10.26 -8.05
C GLU A 100 5.86 -9.09 -8.32
N ASP A 101 4.61 -9.22 -7.85
CA ASP A 101 3.55 -8.23 -8.09
C ASP A 101 3.77 -6.91 -7.37
N TYR A 102 4.40 -6.91 -6.20
CA TYR A 102 4.53 -5.71 -5.37
C TYR A 102 5.97 -5.20 -5.32
N VAL A 103 6.93 -6.06 -4.96
CA VAL A 103 8.30 -5.62 -4.66
C VAL A 103 9.14 -5.48 -5.92
N ASP A 104 9.11 -6.47 -6.81
CA ASP A 104 9.92 -6.41 -8.03
C ASP A 104 9.39 -5.31 -8.97
N LYS A 105 8.06 -5.18 -9.13
CA LYS A 105 7.46 -4.06 -9.89
C LYS A 105 7.81 -2.69 -9.28
N LEU A 106 7.82 -2.56 -7.94
CA LEU A 106 8.24 -1.34 -7.26
C LEU A 106 9.71 -1.02 -7.55
N TRP A 107 10.62 -1.99 -7.49
CA TRP A 107 12.02 -1.78 -7.85
C TRP A 107 12.16 -1.21 -9.26
N TYR A 108 11.47 -1.80 -10.23
CA TYR A 108 11.50 -1.31 -11.61
C TYR A 108 10.92 0.10 -11.75
N LYS A 109 9.89 0.45 -10.96
CA LYS A 109 9.35 1.81 -10.92
C LYS A 109 10.36 2.80 -10.35
N LEU A 110 11.05 2.44 -9.27
CA LEU A 110 12.08 3.28 -8.64
C LEU A 110 13.29 3.44 -9.56
N ASP A 111 13.82 2.37 -10.14
CA ASP A 111 15.01 2.41 -11.01
C ASP A 111 14.79 3.18 -12.33
N LYS A 112 13.53 3.36 -12.75
CA LYS A 112 13.17 4.23 -13.88
C LYS A 112 13.44 5.72 -13.62
N ILE A 113 13.49 6.17 -12.36
CA ILE A 113 13.76 7.58 -12.03
C ILE A 113 15.24 7.94 -12.11
N MET A 114 16.11 6.93 -12.23
CA MET A 114 17.57 7.10 -12.33
C MET A 114 18.02 7.16 -13.79
N ASP A 115 18.89 8.12 -14.10
CA ASP A 115 19.58 8.16 -15.39
C ASP A 115 20.70 7.11 -15.45
N ASN A 116 20.92 6.54 -16.64
CA ASN A 116 22.15 5.78 -16.90
C ASN A 116 23.35 6.75 -16.81
N PRO A 117 24.49 6.37 -16.19
CA PRO A 117 24.91 5.04 -15.73
C PRO A 117 24.61 4.72 -14.25
N ASN A 118 23.81 5.53 -13.57
CA ASN A 118 23.64 5.45 -12.10
C ASN A 118 22.55 4.48 -11.64
N LYS A 119 21.96 3.70 -12.55
CA LYS A 119 20.94 2.70 -12.22
C LYS A 119 21.49 1.61 -11.31
N CYS A 120 20.66 1.17 -10.36
CA CYS A 120 20.98 0.00 -9.56
C CYS A 120 20.31 -1.22 -10.18
N THR A 121 21.08 -1.98 -10.97
CA THR A 121 20.57 -3.22 -11.53
C THR A 121 20.18 -4.19 -10.42
N ARG A 122 18.96 -4.72 -10.50
CA ARG A 122 18.46 -5.75 -9.59
C ARG A 122 19.26 -7.04 -9.82
N ASP A 123 19.85 -7.57 -8.76
CA ASP A 123 20.60 -8.82 -8.75
C ASP A 123 19.91 -9.86 -7.84
N ASP A 124 19.09 -10.72 -8.45
CA ASP A 124 18.33 -11.75 -7.74
C ASP A 124 19.09 -13.08 -7.66
N ASP A 125 19.97 -13.20 -6.67
CA ASP A 125 20.76 -14.40 -6.39
C ASP A 125 20.06 -15.37 -5.41
N SER A 126 18.76 -15.16 -5.13
CA SER A 126 18.05 -15.89 -4.07
C SER A 126 17.58 -17.31 -4.46
N SER A 127 17.56 -17.63 -5.77
CA SER A 127 16.87 -18.81 -6.31
C SER A 127 17.58 -20.16 -6.07
N ASN A 128 18.87 -20.16 -5.73
CA ASN A 128 19.69 -21.38 -5.62
C ASN A 128 19.79 -21.97 -4.20
N LYS A 129 19.14 -21.37 -3.19
CA LYS A 129 19.25 -21.83 -1.80
C LYS A 129 18.12 -22.81 -1.45
N ASN A 130 18.46 -23.83 -0.65
CA ASN A 130 17.49 -24.79 -0.14
C ASN A 130 16.65 -24.17 1.00
N PHE A 131 15.41 -24.64 1.17
CA PHE A 131 14.57 -24.34 2.32
C PHE A 131 13.92 -25.64 2.81
N PRO A 132 13.85 -25.92 4.13
CA PRO A 132 13.24 -27.14 4.63
C PRO A 132 11.75 -27.22 4.30
N ASN A 133 11.34 -28.25 3.54
CA ASN A 133 9.96 -28.41 3.07
C ASN A 133 8.94 -28.53 4.21
N ASP A 134 9.36 -29.09 5.35
CA ASP A 134 8.53 -29.25 6.56
C ASP A 134 8.26 -27.93 7.29
N LYS A 135 8.88 -26.83 6.85
CA LYS A 135 8.72 -25.48 7.40
C LYS A 135 7.90 -24.55 6.49
N PHE A 136 7.38 -25.05 5.38
CA PHE A 136 6.50 -24.24 4.53
C PHE A 136 5.20 -23.87 5.24
N CYS A 137 4.74 -22.66 4.98
CA CYS A 137 3.43 -22.20 5.41
C CYS A 137 2.31 -23.02 4.73
N VAL A 138 1.16 -23.13 5.39
CA VAL A 138 -0.02 -23.83 4.86
C VAL A 138 -0.45 -23.28 3.50
N TYR A 139 -0.30 -21.97 3.29
CA TYR A 139 -0.72 -21.26 2.07
C TYR A 139 0.25 -21.41 0.90
N CYS A 140 1.39 -22.07 1.10
CA CYS A 140 2.56 -21.87 0.26
C CYS A 140 2.39 -22.32 -1.19
N ASN A 141 1.59 -23.37 -1.39
CA ASN A 141 1.26 -23.95 -2.70
C ASN A 141 -0.23 -23.85 -3.02
N MET A 142 -0.97 -23.01 -2.29
CA MET A 142 -2.39 -22.79 -2.52
C MET A 142 -2.61 -21.70 -3.57
N ASP A 143 -3.72 -21.80 -4.29
CA ASP A 143 -4.14 -20.72 -5.19
C ASP A 143 -4.65 -19.52 -4.38
N PRO A 144 -4.48 -18.26 -4.83
CA PRO A 144 -5.03 -17.09 -4.16
C PRO A 144 -6.54 -17.19 -3.82
N SER A 145 -7.33 -17.86 -4.66
CA SER A 145 -8.77 -18.08 -4.40
C SER A 145 -9.03 -19.01 -3.21
N GLU A 146 -8.19 -20.03 -3.03
CA GLU A 146 -8.27 -20.96 -1.90
C GLU A 146 -7.85 -20.26 -0.59
N ILE A 147 -6.84 -19.40 -0.65
CA ILE A 147 -6.38 -18.62 0.49
C ILE A 147 -7.46 -17.65 0.95
N LEU A 148 -8.12 -16.95 0.02
CA LEU A 148 -9.23 -16.04 0.35
C LEU A 148 -10.36 -16.77 1.11
N SER A 149 -10.60 -18.04 0.78
CA SER A 149 -11.60 -18.87 1.47
C SER A 149 -11.18 -19.27 2.89
N LEU A 150 -9.87 -19.40 3.16
CA LEU A 150 -9.30 -19.79 4.44
C LEU A 150 -9.06 -18.60 5.38
N THR A 151 -8.65 -17.45 4.84
CA THR A 151 -8.49 -16.20 5.60
C THR A 151 -9.84 -15.54 5.89
N CYS A 152 -10.87 -15.80 5.07
CA CYS A 152 -12.25 -15.47 5.40
C CYS A 152 -12.89 -16.55 6.29
N THR A 153 -12.23 -16.91 7.40
CA THR A 153 -12.88 -17.67 8.47
C THR A 153 -13.73 -16.72 9.31
N ASP A 154 -14.82 -16.26 8.72
CA ASP A 154 -16.07 -16.06 9.44
C ASP A 154 -17.21 -15.74 8.47
N LYS A 155 -17.85 -16.78 7.92
CA LYS A 155 -19.22 -16.66 7.41
C LYS A 155 -20.19 -16.12 8.49
N ALA A 156 -19.83 -16.20 9.77
CA ALA A 156 -20.56 -15.58 10.87
C ALA A 156 -20.40 -14.04 10.91
N TYR A 157 -19.24 -13.49 10.56
CA TYR A 157 -18.96 -12.05 10.60
C TYR A 157 -19.52 -11.31 9.38
N VAL A 158 -19.60 -11.98 8.22
CA VAL A 158 -20.30 -11.44 7.04
C VAL A 158 -21.81 -11.37 7.28
N ASN A 159 -22.38 -12.33 8.02
CA ASN A 159 -23.78 -12.28 8.43
C ASN A 159 -24.04 -11.22 9.52
N SER A 160 -23.11 -10.94 10.42
CA SER A 160 -23.26 -9.86 11.40
C SER A 160 -23.17 -8.48 10.75
N CYS A 161 -22.29 -8.27 9.77
CA CYS A 161 -22.23 -7.00 9.02
C CYS A 161 -23.50 -6.74 8.18
N THR A 162 -24.08 -7.77 7.57
CA THR A 162 -25.33 -7.63 6.80
C THR A 162 -26.58 -7.49 7.68
N THR A 163 -26.61 -8.11 8.86
CA THR A 163 -27.72 -7.93 9.82
C THR A 163 -27.68 -6.58 10.54
N ILE A 164 -26.49 -6.06 10.87
CA ILE A 164 -26.37 -4.71 11.46
C ILE A 164 -26.79 -3.63 10.45
N LEU A 165 -26.42 -3.77 9.17
CA LEU A 165 -26.84 -2.85 8.10
C LEU A 165 -28.35 -2.91 7.82
N THR A 166 -28.97 -4.10 7.85
CA THR A 166 -30.42 -4.22 7.67
C THR A 166 -31.21 -3.73 8.89
N MET A 167 -30.72 -3.93 10.12
CA MET A 167 -31.38 -3.44 11.33
C MET A 167 -31.27 -1.92 11.50
N THR A 168 -30.13 -1.30 11.15
CA THR A 168 -30.04 0.18 11.13
C THR A 168 -30.82 0.82 9.98
N TYR A 169 -30.94 0.15 8.83
CA TYR A 169 -31.75 0.65 7.71
C TYR A 169 -33.26 0.58 7.99
N VAL A 170 -33.74 -0.46 8.67
CA VAL A 170 -35.17 -0.63 8.98
C VAL A 170 -35.62 0.22 10.18
N PHE A 171 -34.76 0.49 11.16
CA PHE A 171 -35.12 1.24 12.37
C PHE A 171 -34.67 2.72 12.40
N SER A 172 -33.87 3.19 11.45
CA SER A 172 -33.54 4.62 11.39
C SER A 172 -34.63 5.40 10.68
N THR A 173 -35.12 6.46 11.33
CA THR A 173 -35.95 7.54 10.77
C THR A 173 -35.31 8.25 9.55
N LEU A 174 -34.15 7.79 9.09
CA LEU A 174 -33.42 8.23 7.91
C LEU A 174 -34.07 7.74 6.61
N GLY A 175 -34.70 6.55 6.61
CA GLY A 175 -35.41 6.03 5.44
C GLY A 175 -36.56 6.95 4.97
N ASN A 176 -37.32 7.50 5.93
CA ASN A 176 -38.37 8.48 5.63
C ASN A 176 -37.81 9.85 5.19
N LYS A 177 -36.64 10.27 5.71
CA LYS A 177 -36.00 11.52 5.28
C LYS A 177 -35.46 11.42 3.86
N ILE A 178 -34.81 10.32 3.48
CA ILE A 178 -34.34 10.09 2.11
C ILE A 178 -35.52 9.96 1.15
N LYS A 179 -36.59 9.26 1.55
CA LYS A 179 -37.83 9.18 0.76
C LYS A 179 -38.45 10.57 0.52
N ASN A 180 -38.48 11.44 1.53
CA ASN A 180 -38.98 12.81 1.38
C ASN A 180 -38.05 13.70 0.54
N LEU A 181 -36.73 13.52 0.61
CA LEU A 181 -35.76 14.22 -0.24
C LEU A 181 -35.94 13.82 -1.72
N ILE A 182 -36.10 12.53 -2.00
CA ILE A 182 -36.39 12.03 -3.36
C ILE A 182 -37.74 12.55 -3.86
N LYS A 183 -38.78 12.52 -3.00
CA LYS A 183 -40.13 12.99 -3.37
C LYS A 183 -40.16 14.49 -3.65
N ASN A 184 -39.44 15.30 -2.88
CA ASN A 184 -39.29 16.74 -3.14
C ASN A 184 -38.48 17.01 -4.41
N LYS A 185 -37.42 16.24 -4.68
CA LYS A 185 -36.60 16.42 -5.90
C LYS A 185 -37.34 16.03 -7.18
N ILE A 186 -38.14 14.96 -7.15
CA ILE A 186 -39.05 14.57 -8.24
C ILE A 186 -40.17 15.62 -8.42
N GLY A 187 -40.72 16.14 -7.32
CA GLY A 187 -41.73 17.21 -7.37
C GLY A 187 -41.23 18.52 -7.99
N ILE A 188 -39.97 18.90 -7.73
CA ILE A 188 -39.32 20.08 -8.33
C ILE A 188 -39.03 19.83 -9.83
N SER A 189 -38.63 18.62 -10.22
CA SER A 189 -38.35 18.25 -11.63
C SER A 189 -39.58 18.27 -12.53
N ASN A 190 -40.78 18.05 -11.98
CA ASN A 190 -42.04 18.07 -12.73
C ASN A 190 -42.60 19.50 -12.97
N ASN A 191 -42.04 20.52 -12.31
CA ASN A 191 -42.48 21.92 -12.39
C ASN A 191 -41.48 22.84 -13.13
N MET A 192 -40.49 22.29 -13.82
CA MET A 192 -39.49 23.08 -14.56
C MET A 192 -39.46 22.72 -16.04
N ASP A 193 -39.42 23.75 -16.88
CA ASP A 193 -39.33 23.64 -18.33
C ASP A 193 -38.11 22.82 -18.77
N GLU A 194 -38.33 22.07 -19.86
CA GLU A 194 -37.52 20.96 -20.38
C GLU A 194 -36.05 21.30 -20.65
N LYS A 195 -35.69 22.59 -20.68
CA LYS A 195 -34.34 23.08 -20.98
C LYS A 195 -33.35 23.00 -19.81
N ASN A 196 -33.82 22.86 -18.56
CA ASN A 196 -32.96 22.89 -17.36
C ASN A 196 -32.75 21.52 -16.68
N LYS A 197 -33.26 20.41 -17.24
CA LYS A 197 -33.08 19.07 -16.66
C LYS A 197 -31.65 18.52 -16.79
N GLY A 198 -30.84 19.07 -17.71
CA GLY A 198 -29.50 18.56 -18.05
C GLY A 198 -28.39 18.88 -17.03
N GLU A 199 -28.53 19.92 -16.21
CA GLU A 199 -27.45 20.36 -15.31
C GLU A 199 -27.56 19.83 -13.86
N LEU A 200 -28.63 19.11 -13.50
CA LEU A 200 -28.92 18.74 -12.10
C LEU A 200 -28.43 17.34 -11.66
N LEU A 201 -27.69 16.64 -12.52
CA LEU A 201 -27.02 15.37 -12.21
C LEU A 201 -25.53 15.51 -11.89
N ILE A 202 -24.98 16.73 -11.94
CA ILE A 202 -23.66 17.00 -11.37
C ILE A 202 -23.87 17.39 -9.91
N ILE A 203 -23.60 16.46 -9.00
CA ILE A 203 -23.40 16.82 -7.59
C ILE A 203 -22.14 17.69 -7.57
N PRO A 204 -22.17 18.97 -7.16
CA PRO A 204 -20.94 19.69 -6.91
C PRO A 204 -20.28 19.01 -5.71
N GLU A 205 -19.05 18.50 -5.88
CA GLU A 205 -18.28 17.80 -4.84
C GLU A 205 -18.27 18.55 -3.49
N ASN A 206 -18.39 19.88 -3.53
CA ASN A 206 -18.41 20.74 -2.35
C ASN A 206 -19.59 20.50 -1.39
N ASP A 207 -20.78 20.13 -1.87
CA ASP A 207 -21.95 19.94 -1.00
C ASP A 207 -21.92 18.60 -0.25
N ALA A 208 -21.34 17.56 -0.88
CA ALA A 208 -21.10 16.27 -0.24
C ALA A 208 -20.01 16.37 0.84
N ILE A 209 -18.94 17.13 0.58
CA ILE A 209 -17.84 17.36 1.53
C ILE A 209 -18.31 18.17 2.75
N SER A 210 -19.15 19.20 2.53
CA SER A 210 -19.74 20.02 3.59
C SER A 210 -20.63 19.20 4.53
N SER A 211 -21.45 18.32 3.97
CA SER A 211 -22.35 17.46 4.76
C SER A 211 -21.60 16.36 5.52
N LEU A 212 -20.51 15.81 4.96
CA LEU A 212 -19.61 14.89 5.68
C LEU A 212 -18.88 15.56 6.85
N ASN A 213 -18.32 16.76 6.66
CA ASN A 213 -17.61 17.48 7.73
C ASN A 213 -18.53 17.84 8.91
N ARG A 214 -19.81 18.10 8.63
CA ARG A 214 -20.81 18.38 9.68
C ARG A 214 -21.20 17.12 10.47
N ILE A 215 -21.07 15.93 9.89
CA ILE A 215 -21.29 14.63 10.54
C ILE A 215 -20.12 14.30 11.49
N TYR A 216 -18.87 14.54 11.08
CA TYR A 216 -17.69 14.33 11.93
C TYR A 216 -17.61 15.30 13.12
N ASN A 217 -18.08 16.53 12.97
CA ASN A 217 -18.10 17.50 14.08
C ASN A 217 -19.17 17.20 15.14
N LEU A 218 -20.21 16.42 14.81
CA LEU A 218 -21.23 15.98 15.77
C LEU A 218 -20.78 14.76 16.59
N SER A 219 -19.90 13.91 16.05
CA SER A 219 -19.38 12.73 16.77
C SER A 219 -18.22 13.05 17.72
N TYR A 220 -17.55 14.19 17.57
CA TYR A 220 -16.39 14.56 18.41
C TYR A 220 -16.72 15.41 19.65
N ASN A 221 -17.99 15.77 19.85
CA ASN A 221 -18.44 16.55 21.02
C ASN A 221 -19.41 15.75 21.91
N SER A 222 -19.09 14.48 22.23
CA SER A 222 -19.66 13.83 23.42
C SER A 222 -18.57 13.59 24.47
N GLU A 223 -18.53 14.54 25.41
CA GLU A 223 -18.19 14.42 26.84
C GLU A 223 -16.78 13.91 27.24
N ARG A 224 -15.91 14.86 27.61
CA ARG A 224 -14.94 14.68 28.70
C ARG A 224 -15.70 14.87 30.03
N HIS A 225 -15.69 13.84 30.88
CA HIS A 225 -15.95 13.98 32.31
C HIS A 225 -14.86 14.80 33.00
#